data_AF-T0ZAV1-F1
#
_entry.id   AF-T0ZAV1-F1
#
_cell.length_a   1.000
_cell.length_b   1.000
_cell.length_c   1.000
_cell.angle_alpha   90.00
_cell.angle_beta   90.00
_cell.angle_gamma   90.00
#
_symmetry.space_group_name_H-M   'P 1'
#
loop_
_entity.id
_entity.type
_entity.pdbx_description
1 polymer ?
#
loop_
_entity_poly.entity_id
_entity_poly.type
_entity_poly.pdbx_seq_one_letter_code
_entity_poly.pdbx_strand_id
1 'polypeptide(L)'
;MTGRARSAPVAAKLAGTLRPRELTELQANAERASDVLKVIANGVRLLLVCQLAEGAKSVNQLQSSVGVSQSAVSQHLSLLRDHHVVEAHRRGQSVYYVL
;
A
#
# COMPACT_ATOMS: atom_id res chain seq x y z
N MET A 1 43.91 19.38 -0.59
CA MET A 1 43.05 19.54 -1.77
C MET A 1 42.56 18.17 -2.19
N THR A 2 41.31 17.81 -1.90
CA THR A 2 40.48 16.87 -2.68
C THR A 2 39.06 17.02 -2.15
N GLY A 3 38.25 17.76 -2.91
CA GLY A 3 36.86 18.04 -2.61
C GLY A 3 36.02 16.78 -2.68
N ARG A 4 35.33 16.47 -1.58
CA ARG A 4 34.28 15.47 -1.54
C ARG A 4 33.10 16.02 -2.33
N ALA A 5 32.90 15.50 -3.54
CA ALA A 5 31.71 15.74 -4.34
C ALA A 5 30.49 15.38 -3.48
N ARG A 6 29.78 16.41 -2.98
CA ARG A 6 28.45 16.25 -2.42
C ARG A 6 27.53 16.08 -3.62
N SER A 7 27.02 14.86 -3.78
CA SER A 7 25.93 14.56 -4.71
C SER A 7 24.82 15.58 -4.51
N ALA A 8 24.58 16.39 -5.55
CA ALA A 8 23.51 17.37 -5.57
C ALA A 8 22.17 16.66 -5.34
N PRO A 9 21.24 17.26 -4.57
CA PRO A 9 19.96 16.62 -4.32
C PRO A 9 19.17 16.55 -5.63
N VAL A 10 18.62 15.37 -5.92
CA VAL A 10 17.62 15.10 -6.97
C VAL A 10 16.43 16.07 -6.90
N ALA A 11 16.25 16.76 -5.77
CA ALA A 11 15.24 17.80 -5.56
C ALA A 11 15.39 19.05 -6.46
N ALA A 12 16.58 19.34 -6.98
CA ALA A 12 16.84 20.62 -7.67
C ALA A 12 16.20 20.75 -9.07
N LYS A 13 15.62 19.68 -9.64
CA LYS A 13 15.07 19.70 -11.02
C LYS A 13 13.54 19.73 -11.13
N LEU A 14 12.81 19.85 -10.02
CA LEU A 14 11.34 20.03 -10.03
C LEU A 14 10.91 21.50 -9.91
N ALA A 15 11.85 22.44 -9.83
CA ALA A 15 11.60 23.87 -9.64
C ALA A 15 11.22 24.60 -10.95
N GLY A 16 10.27 24.03 -11.70
CA GLY A 16 9.50 24.73 -12.73
C GLY A 16 8.10 25.06 -12.19
N THR A 17 8.07 25.97 -11.22
CA THR A 17 6.93 26.68 -10.61
C THR A 17 5.54 26.01 -10.62
N LEU A 18 5.29 25.09 -9.67
CA LEU A 18 3.91 24.73 -9.29
C LEU A 18 3.20 25.95 -8.72
N ARG A 19 1.98 26.23 -9.19
CA ARG A 19 1.12 27.28 -8.62
C ARG A 19 0.71 26.89 -7.20
N PRO A 20 0.43 27.84 -6.28
CA PRO A 20 0.08 27.53 -4.89
C PRO A 20 -1.07 26.51 -4.73
N ARG A 21 -2.10 26.57 -5.58
CA ARG A 21 -3.21 25.59 -5.58
C ARG A 21 -2.75 24.18 -5.95
N GLU A 22 -1.87 24.05 -6.95
CA GLU A 22 -1.31 22.77 -7.40
C GLU A 22 -0.42 22.15 -6.32
N LEU A 23 0.33 22.98 -5.58
CA LEU A 23 1.14 22.52 -4.46
C LEU A 23 0.27 21.99 -3.31
N THR A 24 -0.83 22.68 -2.96
CA THR A 24 -1.77 22.21 -1.93
C THR A 24 -2.44 20.90 -2.33
N GLU A 25 -2.87 20.77 -3.59
CA GLU A 25 -3.43 19.52 -4.11
C GLU A 25 -2.42 18.37 -4.08
N LEU A 26 -1.17 18.65 -4.46
CA LEU A 26 -0.08 17.68 -4.41
C LEU A 26 0.22 17.24 -2.96
N GLN A 27 0.24 18.17 -2.01
CA GLN A 27 0.41 17.86 -0.58
C GLN A 27 -0.73 16.97 -0.07
N ALA A 28 -1.98 17.31 -0.37
CA ALA A 28 -3.13 16.49 0.04
C ALA A 28 -3.10 15.08 -0.60
N ASN A 29 -2.66 14.98 -1.86
CA ASN A 29 -2.44 13.70 -2.53
C ASN A 29 -1.32 12.89 -1.86
N ALA A 30 -0.20 13.54 -1.52
CA ALA A 30 0.93 12.90 -0.86
C ALA A 30 0.56 12.39 0.53
N GLU A 31 -0.24 13.14 1.30
CA GLU A 31 -0.77 12.72 2.60
C GLU A 31 -1.67 11.49 2.47
N ARG A 32 -2.65 11.52 1.55
CA ARG A 32 -3.52 10.36 1.27
C ARG A 32 -2.71 9.13 0.86
N ALA A 33 -1.76 9.30 -0.06
CA ALA A 33 -0.90 8.21 -0.50
C ALA A 33 -0.03 7.67 0.65
N SER A 34 0.54 8.56 1.46
CA SER A 34 1.32 8.21 2.65
C SER A 34 0.50 7.37 3.62
N ASP A 35 -0.76 7.70 3.85
CA ASP A 35 -1.61 6.95 4.78
C ASP A 35 -1.91 5.53 4.27
N VAL A 36 -2.18 5.37 2.97
CA VAL A 36 -2.26 4.04 2.34
C VAL A 36 -0.94 3.28 2.45
N LEU A 37 0.18 3.94 2.17
CA LEU A 37 1.51 3.32 2.25
C LEU A 37 1.86 2.86 3.67
N LYS A 38 1.52 3.64 4.71
CA LYS A 38 1.70 3.24 6.11
C LYS A 38 0.93 1.97 6.44
N VAL A 39 -0.29 1.84 5.90
CA VAL A 39 -1.08 0.62 6.06
C VAL A 39 -0.38 -0.52 5.36
N ILE A 40 0.10 -0.36 4.12
CA ILE A 40 0.75 -1.46 3.39
C ILE A 40 2.14 -1.82 3.94
N ALA A 41 2.84 -0.89 4.62
CA ALA A 41 4.21 -1.02 5.14
C ALA A 41 4.36 -1.99 6.33
N ASN A 42 3.92 -3.23 6.14
CA ASN A 42 4.10 -4.38 7.01
C ASN A 42 4.28 -5.62 6.14
N GLY A 43 5.24 -6.48 6.49
CA GLY A 43 5.62 -7.61 5.63
C GLY A 43 4.47 -8.55 5.28
N VAL A 44 3.60 -8.87 6.24
CA VAL A 44 2.45 -9.76 6.00
C VAL A 44 1.42 -9.09 5.09
N ARG A 45 1.11 -7.82 5.32
CA ARG A 45 0.14 -7.08 4.49
C ARG A 45 0.64 -6.87 3.06
N LEU A 46 1.93 -6.59 2.89
CA LEU A 46 2.53 -6.49 1.57
C LEU A 46 2.44 -7.83 0.82
N LEU A 47 2.72 -8.95 1.49
CA LEU A 47 2.55 -10.28 0.89
C LEU A 47 1.09 -10.55 0.50
N LEU A 48 0.11 -10.18 1.34
CA LEU A 48 -1.31 -10.30 1.00
C LEU A 48 -1.67 -9.48 -0.25
N VAL A 49 -1.20 -8.23 -0.33
CA VAL A 49 -1.40 -7.35 -1.50
C VAL A 49 -0.78 -7.96 -2.75
N CYS A 50 0.47 -8.45 -2.68
CA CYS A 50 1.10 -9.15 -3.81
C CYS A 50 0.31 -10.38 -4.25
N GLN A 51 -0.19 -11.17 -3.31
CA GLN A 51 -1.03 -12.33 -3.61
C GLN A 51 -2.34 -11.91 -4.29
N LEU A 52 -2.97 -10.81 -3.86
CA LEU A 52 -4.22 -10.32 -4.44
C LEU A 52 -4.03 -9.63 -5.80
N ALA A 53 -2.83 -9.12 -6.09
CA ALA A 53 -2.47 -8.60 -7.41
C ALA A 53 -2.50 -9.69 -8.51
N GLU A 54 -2.34 -10.96 -8.12
CA GLU A 54 -2.45 -12.11 -9.03
C GLU A 54 -3.91 -12.53 -9.26
N GLY A 55 -4.86 -12.00 -8.48
CA GLY A 55 -6.29 -12.28 -8.62
C GLY A 55 -7.00 -12.51 -7.30
N ALA A 56 -8.33 -12.69 -7.40
CA ALA A 56 -9.22 -12.84 -6.25
C ALA A 56 -8.89 -14.11 -5.43
N LYS A 57 -8.68 -13.96 -4.13
CA LYS A 57 -8.32 -15.07 -3.22
C LYS A 57 -9.17 -15.03 -1.94
N SER A 58 -9.52 -16.21 -1.43
CA SER A 58 -10.15 -16.37 -0.12
C SER A 58 -9.13 -16.34 1.02
N VAL A 59 -9.59 -16.16 2.26
CA VAL A 59 -8.73 -16.16 3.46
C VAL A 59 -7.87 -17.43 3.55
N ASN A 60 -8.45 -18.60 3.21
CA ASN A 60 -7.74 -19.88 3.25
C ASN A 60 -6.60 -19.93 2.23
N GLN A 61 -6.85 -19.45 1.01
CA GLN A 61 -5.83 -19.40 -0.05
C GLN A 61 -4.69 -18.44 0.31
N LEU A 62 -5.03 -17.30 0.94
CA LEU A 62 -4.04 -16.33 1.40
C LEU A 62 -3.21 -16.88 2.56
N GLN A 63 -3.84 -17.52 3.55
CA GLN A 63 -3.15 -18.09 4.72
C GLN A 63 -2.02 -19.05 4.31
N SER A 64 -2.26 -19.92 3.33
CA SER A 64 -1.26 -20.86 2.82
C SER A 64 0.01 -20.17 2.28
N SER A 65 -0.05 -18.89 1.96
CA SER A 65 1.03 -18.13 1.30
C SER A 65 1.81 -17.20 2.23
N VAL A 66 1.25 -16.81 3.38
CA VAL A 66 1.87 -15.80 4.29
C VAL A 66 2.44 -16.37 5.59
N GLY A 67 2.23 -17.64 5.91
CA GLY A 67 2.87 -18.30 7.07
C GLY A 67 2.38 -17.80 8.44
N VAL A 68 1.23 -17.11 8.49
CA VAL A 68 0.59 -16.67 9.73
C VAL A 68 -0.75 -17.37 9.94
N SER A 69 -1.29 -17.28 11.16
CA SER A 69 -2.59 -17.88 11.47
C SER A 69 -3.72 -17.24 10.66
N GLN A 70 -4.79 -17.99 10.41
CA GLN A 70 -5.98 -17.51 9.71
C GLN A 70 -6.64 -16.29 10.40
N SER A 71 -6.58 -16.24 11.74
CA SER A 71 -7.04 -15.10 12.53
C SER A 71 -6.18 -13.86 12.26
N ALA A 72 -4.85 -14.01 12.21
CA ALA A 72 -3.95 -12.91 11.85
C ALA A 72 -4.18 -12.43 10.41
N VAL A 73 -4.39 -13.34 9.44
CA VAL A 73 -4.77 -12.97 8.07
C VAL A 73 -6.06 -12.16 8.06
N SER A 74 -7.10 -12.61 8.77
CA SER A 74 -8.38 -11.90 8.84
C SER A 74 -8.23 -10.50 9.43
N GLN A 75 -7.41 -10.34 10.49
CA GLN A 75 -7.13 -9.03 11.08
C GLN A 75 -6.39 -8.11 10.10
N HIS A 76 -5.40 -8.63 9.37
CA HIS A 76 -4.69 -7.87 8.34
C HIS A 76 -5.60 -7.46 7.19
N LEU A 77 -6.48 -8.35 6.72
CA LEU A 77 -7.45 -8.06 5.67
C LEU A 77 -8.50 -7.05 6.11
N SER A 78 -8.96 -7.10 7.36
CA SER A 78 -9.84 -6.08 7.93
C SER A 78 -9.18 -4.71 7.90
N LEU A 79 -7.93 -4.60 8.36
CA LEU A 79 -7.20 -3.34 8.33
C LEU A 79 -7.01 -2.81 6.89
N LEU A 80 -6.65 -3.70 5.95
CA LEU A 80 -6.51 -3.31 4.54
C LEU A 80 -7.85 -2.82 3.95
N ARG A 81 -8.96 -3.47 4.30
CA ARG A 81 -10.31 -3.12 3.85
C ARG A 81 -10.79 -1.79 4.45
N ASP A 82 -10.52 -1.56 5.74
CA ASP A 82 -10.90 -0.32 6.43
C ASP A 82 -10.15 0.90 5.86
N HIS A 83 -9.00 0.68 5.22
CA HIS A 83 -8.22 1.68 4.48
C HIS A 83 -8.41 1.61 2.96
N HIS A 84 -9.43 0.90 2.46
CA HIS A 84 -9.78 0.80 1.05
C HIS A 84 -8.65 0.28 0.13
N VAL A 85 -7.74 -0.52 0.67
CA VAL A 85 -6.68 -1.18 -0.10
C VAL A 85 -7.18 -2.46 -0.77
N VAL A 86 -8.20 -3.09 -0.19
CA VAL A 86 -8.82 -4.31 -0.71
C VAL A 86 -10.33 -4.23 -0.56
N GLU A 87 -11.05 -4.92 -1.43
CA GLU A 87 -12.48 -5.16 -1.31
C GLU A 87 -12.78 -6.61 -0.92
N ALA A 88 -13.96 -6.85 -0.36
CA ALA A 88 -14.42 -8.17 0.05
C ALA A 88 -15.77 -8.50 -0.57
N HIS A 89 -15.83 -9.62 -1.29
CA HIS A 89 -17.01 -10.09 -2.01
C HIS A 89 -17.39 -11.48 -1.54
N ARG A 90 -18.65 -11.68 -1.16
CA ARG A 90 -19.15 -13.00 -0.75
C ARG A 90 -19.53 -13.80 -1.99
N ARG A 91 -18.95 -15.00 -2.13
CA ARG A 91 -19.28 -15.97 -3.19
C ARG A 91 -19.68 -17.30 -2.53
N GLY A 92 -21.00 -17.52 -2.44
CA GLY A 92 -21.56 -18.67 -1.72
C GLY A 92 -21.25 -18.60 -0.22
N GLN A 93 -20.57 -19.63 0.30
CA GLN A 93 -20.19 -19.71 1.72
C GLN A 93 -18.83 -19.06 2.03
N SER A 94 -18.10 -18.57 1.02
CA SER A 94 -16.75 -18.02 1.18
C SER A 94 -16.70 -16.52 0.87
N VAL A 95 -15.79 -15.82 1.54
CA VAL A 95 -15.45 -14.42 1.23
C VAL A 95 -14.15 -14.41 0.43
N TYR A 96 -14.17 -13.69 -0.68
CA TYR A 96 -13.03 -13.46 -1.56
C TYR A 96 -12.61 -12.00 -1.46
N TYR A 97 -11.31 -11.77 -1.48
CA TYR A 97 -10.71 -10.45 -1.48
C TYR A 97 -10.13 -10.13 -2.85
N VAL A 98 -10.15 -8.86 -3.22
CA VAL A 98 -9.56 -8.30 -4.45
C VAL A 98 -8.87 -6.97 -4.11
N LEU A 99 -7.90 -6.55 -4.93
CA LEU A 99 -7.36 -5.18 -4.90
C LEU A 99 -8.33 -4.20 -5.55
#